data_AF-A0A975DIB3-F1
#
_entry.id   AF-A0A975DIB3-F1
#
_cell.length_a   1.000
_cell.length_b   1.000
_cell.length_c   1.000
_cell.angle_alpha   90.00
_cell.angle_beta   90.00
_cell.angle_gamma   90.00
#
_symmetry.space_group_name_H-M   'P 1'
#
loop_
_entity.id
_entity.type
_entity.pdbx_description
1 polymer ?
#
loop_
_entity_poly.entity_id
_entity_poly.type
_entity_poly.pdbx_seq_one_letter_code
_entity_poly.pdbx_strand_id
1 'polypeptide(L)'
;MRYYLYAVLLLATLLSPKIAVSQPIDSALIRQLANEKKWHQLLFLNEQGEPTVFNDGFYLSQYQDFSPEKELRNTLLAFNEPVGDNPNNHALCKYKARKIWLDSQIPLFNKKNKNIKCPHFEEFKNYTQIDSISLVFATGYLGNPASYYGHLLLKLNTSSLGRLYDPAINFGADVPPNENMLIYIVKGLVGGYNSSFTTQGFFYHLQNYGENEFRDLWEYQLDLTDEERIFLLAHLWELQNRKFTYYFLNKNCAFFMANVLNLVLNIPASQSWKPWVAPQTVVQQLVQFQPEKIKKRKYHPSRQSRLYQRYAKLSESEIALVTYFAENPDQLSIQALENESITSQHNVLDTLIDYYQFLRQPELKEQDPNNLQYSKVLSLRYQLPSGSGHVLFNSSNVPDLGRPLSRTSIGLFHTESGSWGILSLRPAYYDPLDSSYGHVRHSGLSMGDIKIRISQNEATTIESLNLVNILNVRQNYTMLPGDQSHSWFLQVGLQRKLHSNNSPLAGLAHAGYGYAGSFIKDSVSLAGFFGAGFHDTKLDSSGLFLSTNLMLNGYLNDLQAWNIQLERKFGFVQQATTLKATFRHKINDATDLRFNYRYQKEINENVAGVEVGWYW
;
A
#
# COMPACT_ATOMS: atom_id res chain seq x y z
N MET A 1 -64.09 14.62 -69.99
CA MET A 1 -64.50 14.67 -68.57
C MET A 1 -64.61 13.23 -68.08
N ARG A 2 -63.88 12.89 -67.00
CA ARG A 2 -63.73 11.56 -66.37
C ARG A 2 -62.78 10.60 -67.10
N TYR A 3 -61.97 9.87 -66.32
CA TYR A 3 -61.01 8.79 -66.69
C TYR A 3 -59.49 9.05 -66.80
N TYR A 4 -58.92 10.11 -66.19
CA TYR A 4 -57.44 10.20 -66.02
C TYR A 4 -56.95 10.66 -64.64
N LEU A 5 -57.79 10.63 -63.59
CA LEU A 5 -57.39 11.08 -62.25
C LEU A 5 -57.22 9.96 -61.20
N TYR A 6 -57.43 8.68 -61.55
CA TYR A 6 -57.39 7.56 -60.59
C TYR A 6 -56.11 6.72 -60.65
N ALA A 7 -55.21 6.92 -61.62
CA ALA A 7 -53.98 6.13 -61.74
C ALA A 7 -52.77 6.73 -60.99
N VAL A 8 -52.81 8.01 -60.60
CA VAL A 8 -51.68 8.68 -59.91
C VAL A 8 -51.78 8.57 -58.37
N LEU A 9 -52.97 8.27 -57.83
CA LEU A 9 -53.18 8.14 -56.38
C LEU A 9 -52.91 6.73 -55.84
N LEU A 10 -52.68 5.73 -56.70
CA LEU A 10 -52.39 4.34 -56.29
C LEU A 10 -50.90 3.97 -56.37
N LEU A 11 -50.05 4.84 -56.93
CA LEU A 11 -48.58 4.67 -56.89
C LEU A 11 -47.88 5.51 -55.80
N ALA A 12 -48.61 6.41 -55.12
CA ALA A 12 -48.05 7.26 -54.08
C ALA A 12 -48.10 6.65 -52.66
N THR A 13 -48.69 5.47 -52.48
CA THR A 13 -48.79 4.78 -51.18
C THR A 13 -47.75 3.68 -50.95
N LEU A 14 -46.81 3.46 -51.89
CA LEU A 14 -45.76 2.43 -51.79
C LEU A 14 -44.36 2.97 -51.49
N LEU A 15 -44.21 4.28 -51.27
CA LEU A 15 -42.94 4.91 -50.89
C LEU A 15 -43.09 5.71 -49.59
N SER A 16 -43.71 5.11 -48.58
CA SER A 16 -43.41 5.51 -47.20
C SER A 16 -41.97 5.08 -46.93
N PRO A 17 -41.04 5.99 -46.58
CA PRO A 17 -39.77 5.54 -46.03
C PRO A 17 -40.14 4.69 -44.82
N LYS A 18 -39.74 3.41 -44.82
CA LYS A 18 -39.72 2.64 -43.59
C LYS A 18 -38.86 3.45 -42.63
N ILE A 19 -39.51 4.23 -41.76
CA ILE A 19 -38.90 4.72 -40.55
C ILE A 19 -38.38 3.44 -39.92
N ALA A 20 -37.06 3.30 -39.92
CA ALA A 20 -36.40 2.24 -39.19
C ALA A 20 -36.70 2.52 -37.71
N VAL A 21 -37.86 2.03 -37.24
CA VAL A 21 -38.16 1.87 -35.83
C VAL A 21 -36.97 1.09 -35.32
N SER A 22 -36.17 1.71 -34.45
CA SER A 22 -35.10 1.02 -33.75
C SER A 22 -35.71 -0.24 -33.15
N GLN A 23 -35.32 -1.41 -33.64
CA GLN A 23 -35.83 -2.64 -33.07
C GLN A 23 -35.55 -2.60 -31.57
N PRO A 24 -36.55 -2.86 -30.71
CA PRO A 24 -36.33 -2.92 -29.28
C PRO A 24 -35.23 -3.95 -29.02
N ILE A 25 -34.22 -3.56 -28.25
CA ILE A 25 -33.10 -4.44 -27.89
C ILE A 25 -33.69 -5.68 -27.22
N ASP A 26 -33.31 -6.85 -27.70
CA ASP A 26 -33.82 -8.12 -27.19
C ASP A 26 -33.58 -8.25 -25.68
N SER A 27 -34.63 -8.59 -24.93
CA SER A 27 -34.56 -8.78 -23.49
C SER A 27 -33.69 -9.97 -23.09
N ALA A 28 -33.52 -10.98 -23.95
CA ALA A 28 -32.58 -12.06 -23.68
C ALA A 28 -31.12 -11.56 -23.72
N LEU A 29 -30.79 -10.73 -24.71
CA LEU A 29 -29.47 -10.09 -24.80
C LEU A 29 -29.19 -9.19 -23.60
N ILE A 30 -30.17 -8.37 -23.17
CA ILE A 30 -30.01 -7.51 -21.99
C ILE A 30 -29.71 -8.36 -20.75
N ARG A 31 -30.43 -9.48 -20.54
CA ARG A 31 -30.16 -10.41 -19.42
C ARG A 31 -28.78 -11.05 -19.50
N GLN A 32 -28.33 -11.41 -20.71
CA GLN A 32 -26.99 -11.95 -20.90
C GLN A 32 -25.92 -10.92 -20.52
N LEU A 33 -25.99 -9.72 -21.11
CA LEU A 33 -25.05 -8.62 -20.86
C LEU A 33 -25.04 -8.17 -19.40
N ALA A 34 -26.20 -8.16 -18.76
CA ALA A 34 -26.34 -7.81 -17.36
C ALA A 34 -25.59 -8.76 -16.42
N ASN A 35 -25.35 -10.01 -16.82
CA ASN A 35 -24.60 -11.00 -16.04
C ASN A 35 -23.11 -11.06 -16.44
N GLU A 36 -22.67 -10.25 -17.40
CA GLU A 36 -21.27 -10.25 -17.79
C GLU A 36 -20.39 -9.64 -16.70
N LYS A 37 -19.25 -10.30 -16.43
CA LYS A 37 -18.24 -9.83 -15.49
C LYS A 37 -17.84 -8.37 -15.78
N LYS A 38 -17.75 -7.99 -17.06
CA LYS A 38 -17.34 -6.63 -17.45
C LYS A 38 -18.36 -5.58 -17.01
N TRP A 39 -19.65 -5.89 -17.08
CA TRP A 39 -20.71 -5.01 -16.59
C TRP A 39 -20.62 -4.83 -15.07
N HIS A 40 -20.44 -5.94 -14.34
CA HIS A 40 -20.29 -5.89 -12.89
C HIS A 40 -19.06 -5.07 -12.46
N GLN A 41 -17.94 -5.18 -13.19
CA GLN A 41 -16.74 -4.37 -12.96
C GLN A 41 -17.00 -2.87 -13.18
N LEU A 42 -17.64 -2.50 -14.29
CA LEU A 42 -18.00 -1.10 -14.58
C LEU A 42 -18.92 -0.49 -13.53
N LEU A 43 -19.73 -1.32 -12.88
CA LEU A 43 -20.67 -0.93 -11.84
C LEU A 43 -20.10 -1.06 -10.43
N PHE A 44 -18.86 -1.53 -10.24
CA PHE A 44 -18.31 -1.81 -8.90
C PHE A 44 -19.25 -2.68 -8.05
N LEU A 45 -19.76 -3.76 -8.62
CA LEU A 45 -20.58 -4.70 -7.86
C LEU A 45 -19.70 -5.66 -7.06
N ASN A 46 -20.16 -6.06 -5.88
CA ASN A 46 -19.55 -7.16 -5.14
C ASN A 46 -19.86 -8.50 -5.83
N GLU A 47 -19.30 -9.60 -5.32
CA GLU A 47 -19.54 -10.95 -5.87
C GLU A 47 -21.02 -11.38 -5.80
N GLN A 48 -21.81 -10.78 -4.92
CA GLN A 48 -23.26 -10.99 -4.79
C GLN A 48 -24.07 -10.14 -5.79
N GLY A 49 -23.42 -9.29 -6.59
CA GLY A 49 -24.08 -8.39 -7.55
C GLY A 49 -24.65 -7.13 -6.90
N GLU A 50 -24.28 -6.82 -5.65
CA GLU A 50 -24.76 -5.65 -4.93
C GLU A 50 -23.86 -4.42 -5.18
N PRO A 51 -24.46 -3.23 -5.23
CA PRO A 51 -23.73 -1.97 -5.41
C PRO A 51 -22.79 -1.65 -4.25
N THR A 52 -21.58 -1.21 -4.54
CA THR A 52 -20.60 -0.77 -3.51
C THR A 52 -20.37 0.74 -3.48
N VAL A 53 -20.97 1.48 -4.41
CA VAL A 53 -20.92 2.96 -4.47
C VAL A 53 -22.20 3.52 -3.85
N PHE A 54 -22.08 4.41 -2.87
CA PHE A 54 -23.27 4.86 -2.10
C PHE A 54 -23.71 6.29 -2.44
N ASN A 55 -23.04 6.95 -3.39
CA ASN A 55 -23.39 8.32 -3.80
C ASN A 55 -24.47 8.32 -4.89
N ASP A 56 -25.45 9.22 -4.74
CA ASP A 56 -26.46 9.51 -5.75
C ASP A 56 -25.82 9.87 -7.11
N GLY A 57 -26.36 9.28 -8.17
CA GLY A 57 -25.97 9.58 -9.55
C GLY A 57 -24.75 8.82 -10.08
N PHE A 58 -24.21 7.81 -9.38
CA PHE A 58 -23.38 6.79 -10.04
C PHE A 58 -24.25 5.69 -10.67
N TYR A 59 -25.25 5.19 -9.95
CA TYR A 59 -26.26 4.30 -10.50
C TYR A 59 -27.45 5.11 -11.03
N LEU A 60 -28.04 4.64 -12.13
CA LEU A 60 -29.26 5.19 -12.73
C LEU A 60 -30.53 4.54 -12.19
N SER A 61 -30.43 3.36 -11.58
CA SER A 61 -31.48 2.71 -10.81
C SER A 61 -31.37 3.11 -9.32
N GLN A 62 -32.53 3.16 -8.66
CA GLN A 62 -32.58 3.45 -7.21
C GLN A 62 -31.99 2.28 -6.42
N TYR A 63 -31.22 2.58 -5.38
CA TYR A 63 -30.51 1.58 -4.58
C TYR A 63 -31.41 0.45 -4.04
N GLN A 64 -32.62 0.78 -3.57
CA GLN A 64 -33.57 -0.19 -2.99
C GLN A 64 -34.16 -1.17 -4.02
N ASP A 65 -34.09 -0.83 -5.30
CA ASP A 65 -34.64 -1.61 -6.41
C ASP A 65 -33.58 -1.73 -7.52
N PHE A 66 -32.34 -1.96 -7.09
CA PHE A 66 -31.19 -2.13 -7.95
C PHE A 66 -31.09 -3.58 -8.43
N SER A 67 -30.84 -3.76 -9.73
CA SER A 67 -30.32 -5.01 -10.27
C SER A 67 -29.41 -4.70 -11.47
N PRO A 68 -28.41 -5.55 -11.78
CA PRO A 68 -27.54 -5.33 -12.93
C PRO A 68 -28.33 -5.17 -14.24
N GLU A 69 -29.42 -5.92 -14.39
CA GLU A 69 -30.30 -5.85 -15.57
C GLU A 69 -31.05 -4.52 -15.63
N LYS A 70 -31.62 -4.07 -14.52
CA LYS A 70 -32.37 -2.82 -14.48
C LYS A 70 -31.46 -1.61 -14.67
N GLU A 71 -30.27 -1.63 -14.09
CA GLU A 71 -29.25 -0.61 -14.31
C GLU A 71 -28.83 -0.54 -15.79
N LEU A 72 -28.68 -1.69 -16.45
CA LEU A 72 -28.38 -1.76 -17.87
C LEU A 72 -29.51 -1.18 -18.72
N ARG A 73 -30.77 -1.53 -18.43
CA ARG A 73 -31.94 -0.96 -19.10
C ARG A 73 -32.01 0.56 -18.92
N ASN A 74 -31.83 1.05 -17.69
CA ASN A 74 -31.81 2.48 -17.41
C ASN A 74 -30.65 3.20 -18.11
N THR A 75 -29.48 2.55 -18.22
CA THR A 75 -28.34 3.07 -18.98
C THR A 75 -28.67 3.22 -20.46
N LEU A 76 -29.26 2.21 -21.08
CA LEU A 76 -29.66 2.24 -22.49
C LEU A 76 -30.74 3.28 -22.78
N LEU A 77 -31.70 3.45 -21.86
CA LEU A 77 -32.71 4.50 -21.93
C LEU A 77 -32.07 5.89 -21.83
N ALA A 78 -31.27 6.13 -20.79
CA ALA A 78 -30.62 7.41 -20.55
C ALA A 78 -29.66 7.81 -21.69
N PHE A 79 -29.05 6.86 -22.39
CA PHE A 79 -28.22 7.13 -23.57
C PHE A 79 -29.00 7.59 -24.81
N ASN A 80 -30.31 7.33 -24.86
CA ASN A 80 -31.19 7.70 -25.97
C ASN A 80 -32.11 8.89 -25.66
N GLU A 81 -32.03 9.45 -24.45
CA GLU A 81 -32.72 10.69 -24.09
C GLU A 81 -32.25 11.88 -24.96
N PRO A 82 -33.08 12.92 -25.12
CA PRO A 82 -32.64 14.13 -25.82
C PRO A 82 -31.45 14.79 -25.12
N VAL A 83 -30.52 15.32 -25.92
CA VAL A 83 -29.42 16.13 -25.41
C VAL A 83 -29.97 17.49 -24.99
N GLY A 84 -29.91 17.80 -23.69
CA GLY A 84 -30.28 19.12 -23.17
C GLY A 84 -29.21 20.19 -23.44
N ASP A 85 -29.43 21.39 -22.89
CA ASP A 85 -28.60 22.59 -23.16
C ASP A 85 -27.10 22.40 -22.85
N ASN A 86 -26.77 21.59 -21.84
CA ASN A 86 -25.39 21.22 -21.53
C ASN A 86 -25.13 19.74 -21.86
N PRO A 87 -24.41 19.43 -22.95
CA PRO A 87 -24.09 18.06 -23.35
C PRO A 87 -23.35 17.26 -22.27
N ASN A 88 -22.53 17.91 -21.43
CA ASN A 88 -21.77 17.21 -20.38
C ASN A 88 -22.69 16.54 -19.34
N ASN A 89 -23.92 17.04 -19.18
CA ASN A 89 -24.90 16.45 -18.26
C ASN A 89 -25.56 15.18 -18.81
N HIS A 90 -25.46 14.94 -20.12
CA HIS A 90 -26.05 13.79 -20.79
C HIS A 90 -25.34 12.49 -20.36
N ALA A 91 -26.09 11.39 -20.26
CA ALA A 91 -25.56 10.12 -19.79
C ALA A 91 -24.38 9.62 -20.63
N LEU A 92 -24.41 9.78 -21.96
CA LEU A 92 -23.28 9.45 -22.86
C LEU A 92 -21.97 10.21 -22.58
N CYS A 93 -22.04 11.32 -21.83
CA CYS A 93 -20.88 12.08 -21.37
C CYS A 93 -20.46 11.70 -19.94
N LYS A 94 -21.42 11.34 -19.09
CA LYS A 94 -21.16 10.90 -17.70
C LYS A 94 -20.62 9.47 -17.62
N TYR A 95 -21.18 8.54 -18.41
CA TYR A 95 -20.86 7.11 -18.37
C TYR A 95 -20.12 6.66 -19.63
N LYS A 96 -18.90 7.19 -19.80
CA LYS A 96 -18.09 6.97 -20.99
C LYS A 96 -17.58 5.55 -21.16
N ALA A 97 -17.17 4.89 -20.09
CA ALA A 97 -16.76 3.49 -20.15
C ALA A 97 -17.96 2.60 -20.43
N ARG A 98 -19.12 2.83 -19.79
CA ARG A 98 -20.35 2.07 -20.09
C ARG A 98 -20.74 2.22 -21.56
N LYS A 99 -20.63 3.42 -22.12
CA LYS A 99 -20.84 3.67 -23.56
C LYS A 99 -19.86 2.86 -24.40
N ILE A 100 -18.54 2.94 -24.13
CA ILE A 100 -17.51 2.23 -24.92
C ILE A 100 -17.79 0.74 -24.93
N TRP A 101 -18.06 0.15 -23.76
CA TRP A 101 -18.39 -1.27 -23.66
C TRP A 101 -19.69 -1.60 -24.41
N LEU A 102 -20.77 -0.85 -24.19
CA LEU A 102 -22.05 -1.12 -24.86
C LEU A 102 -22.02 -0.92 -26.38
N ASP A 103 -21.22 0.02 -26.89
CA ASP A 103 -21.03 0.19 -28.33
C ASP A 103 -20.40 -1.08 -28.96
N SER A 104 -19.54 -1.79 -28.21
CA SER A 104 -18.93 -3.06 -28.64
C SER A 104 -19.90 -4.25 -28.59
N GLN A 105 -20.88 -4.22 -27.69
CA GLN A 105 -21.85 -5.31 -27.49
C GLN A 105 -23.11 -5.14 -28.34
N ILE A 106 -23.58 -3.90 -28.51
CA ILE A 106 -24.83 -3.57 -29.21
C ILE A 106 -24.57 -2.43 -30.20
N PRO A 107 -24.10 -2.73 -31.42
CA PRO A 107 -23.82 -1.69 -32.41
C PRO A 107 -25.05 -0.79 -32.67
N LEU A 108 -24.83 0.53 -32.74
CA LEU A 108 -25.85 1.55 -33.05
C LEU A 108 -26.98 1.71 -32.01
N PHE A 109 -26.84 1.21 -30.78
CA PHE A 109 -27.87 1.34 -29.73
C PHE A 109 -28.20 2.81 -29.39
N ASN A 110 -27.26 3.74 -29.62
CA ASN A 110 -27.35 5.18 -29.36
C ASN A 110 -27.44 6.02 -30.65
N LYS A 111 -27.92 5.44 -31.76
CA LYS A 111 -27.89 6.07 -33.10
C LYS A 111 -28.40 7.53 -33.13
N LYS A 112 -29.41 7.86 -32.31
CA LYS A 112 -29.98 9.21 -32.20
C LYS A 112 -28.96 10.26 -31.75
N ASN A 113 -28.04 9.86 -30.87
CA ASN A 113 -27.06 10.73 -30.21
C ASN A 113 -25.61 10.37 -30.57
N LYS A 114 -25.40 9.68 -31.70
CA LYS A 114 -24.09 9.13 -32.11
C LYS A 114 -22.96 10.16 -32.14
N ASN A 115 -23.28 11.42 -32.46
CA ASN A 115 -22.31 12.50 -32.65
C ASN A 115 -22.25 13.48 -31.46
N ILE A 116 -22.76 13.12 -30.29
CA ILE A 116 -22.67 13.97 -29.11
C ILE A 116 -21.19 14.25 -28.77
N LYS A 117 -20.84 15.53 -28.67
CA LYS A 117 -19.55 15.97 -28.16
C LYS A 117 -19.65 16.12 -26.65
N CYS A 118 -18.63 15.66 -25.93
CA CYS A 118 -18.56 15.76 -24.48
C CYS A 118 -17.34 16.60 -24.09
N PRO A 119 -17.44 17.95 -24.14
CA PRO A 119 -16.30 18.83 -23.96
C PRO A 119 -15.47 18.53 -22.71
N HIS A 120 -16.08 18.29 -21.54
CA HIS A 120 -15.33 18.04 -20.32
C HIS A 120 -14.62 16.68 -20.32
N PHE A 121 -15.20 15.66 -20.97
CA PHE A 121 -14.52 14.38 -21.12
C PHE A 121 -13.37 14.48 -22.13
N GLU A 122 -13.58 15.18 -23.24
CA GLU A 122 -12.51 15.43 -24.20
C GLU A 122 -11.42 16.30 -23.56
N GLU A 123 -11.75 17.26 -22.71
CA GLU A 123 -10.81 18.03 -21.91
C GLU A 123 -10.08 17.12 -20.91
N PHE A 124 -10.76 16.26 -20.15
CA PHE A 124 -10.13 15.27 -19.27
C PHE A 124 -9.17 14.33 -20.03
N LYS A 125 -9.56 13.92 -21.23
CA LYS A 125 -8.76 13.08 -22.14
C LYS A 125 -7.63 13.85 -22.83
N ASN A 126 -7.78 15.15 -23.09
CA ASN A 126 -6.85 15.99 -23.85
C ASN A 126 -5.96 16.90 -22.99
N TYR A 127 -6.33 17.23 -21.74
CA TYR A 127 -5.51 18.01 -20.79
C TYR A 127 -4.14 17.38 -20.58
N THR A 128 -4.05 16.10 -20.92
CA THR A 128 -2.87 15.29 -20.93
C THR A 128 -2.98 14.36 -22.13
N GLN A 129 -2.15 14.54 -23.15
CA GLN A 129 -1.91 13.46 -24.11
C GLN A 129 -1.27 12.31 -23.34
N ILE A 130 -2.10 11.49 -22.69
CA ILE A 130 -1.64 10.39 -21.84
C ILE A 130 -1.11 9.31 -22.78
N ASP A 131 0.21 9.21 -22.88
CA ASP A 131 0.88 8.21 -23.71
C ASP A 131 0.77 6.82 -23.10
N SER A 132 0.83 6.73 -21.77
CA SER A 132 0.78 5.46 -21.03
C SER A 132 0.34 5.66 -19.58
N ILE A 133 0.00 4.57 -18.90
CA ILE A 133 -0.39 4.56 -17.49
C ILE A 133 0.63 3.75 -16.71
N SER A 134 1.05 4.21 -15.54
CA SER A 134 1.89 3.46 -14.62
C SER A 134 1.14 3.15 -13.33
N LEU A 135 1.27 1.92 -12.82
CA LEU A 135 0.94 1.62 -11.43
C LEU A 135 2.13 2.00 -10.56
N VAL A 136 1.95 2.87 -9.58
CA VAL A 136 3.00 3.29 -8.65
C VAL A 136 2.68 2.74 -7.27
N PHE A 137 3.65 2.06 -6.67
CA PHE A 137 3.60 1.55 -5.31
C PHE A 137 4.57 2.32 -4.42
N ALA A 138 4.05 2.94 -3.36
CA ALA A 138 4.85 3.53 -2.29
C ALA A 138 5.01 2.52 -1.16
N THR A 139 6.24 2.22 -0.75
CA THR A 139 6.56 1.21 0.27
C THR A 139 5.91 1.50 1.62
N GLY A 140 5.81 0.53 2.53
CA GLY A 140 5.26 0.74 3.87
C GLY A 140 6.10 1.72 4.71
N TYR A 141 5.44 2.51 5.56
CA TYR A 141 6.11 3.43 6.51
C TYR A 141 5.53 3.29 7.90
N LEU A 142 6.34 2.82 8.85
CA LEU A 142 5.91 2.57 10.23
C LEU A 142 5.82 3.84 11.09
N GLY A 143 6.10 5.02 10.56
CA GLY A 143 5.86 6.28 11.29
C GLY A 143 4.41 6.74 11.29
N ASN A 144 3.55 6.19 10.41
CA ASN A 144 2.13 6.53 10.34
C ASN A 144 1.26 5.28 10.04
N PRO A 145 0.26 4.94 10.87
CA PRO A 145 -0.67 3.83 10.63
C PRO A 145 -1.32 3.82 9.25
N ALA A 146 -1.61 4.99 8.68
CA ALA A 146 -2.22 5.08 7.35
C ALA A 146 -1.29 4.55 6.23
N SER A 147 0.01 4.53 6.47
CA SER A 147 1.05 4.18 5.49
C SER A 147 1.67 2.80 5.74
N TYR A 148 1.25 2.07 6.79
CA TYR A 148 1.85 0.80 7.19
C TYR A 148 1.93 -0.24 6.07
N TYR A 149 0.84 -0.43 5.33
CA TYR A 149 0.75 -1.47 4.29
C TYR A 149 1.28 -1.04 2.92
N GLY A 150 1.86 0.15 2.83
CA GLY A 150 2.17 0.80 1.55
C GLY A 150 0.93 1.43 0.92
N HIS A 151 1.07 1.89 -0.32
CA HIS A 151 -0.01 2.59 -1.02
C HIS A 151 0.11 2.46 -2.54
N LEU A 152 -1.03 2.45 -3.25
CA LEU A 152 -1.09 2.42 -4.72
C LEU A 152 -1.69 3.70 -5.28
N LEU A 153 -1.15 4.13 -6.42
CA LEU A 153 -1.70 5.21 -7.25
C LEU A 153 -1.46 4.91 -8.73
N LEU A 154 -2.30 5.46 -9.59
CA LEU A 154 -2.13 5.38 -11.05
C LEU A 154 -1.57 6.70 -11.56
N LYS A 155 -0.39 6.66 -12.16
CA LYS A 155 0.23 7.82 -12.81
C LYS A 155 -0.12 7.82 -14.30
N LEU A 156 -0.66 8.94 -14.78
CA LEU A 156 -1.04 9.14 -16.17
C LEU A 156 0.11 9.85 -16.89
N ASN A 157 0.96 9.09 -17.58
CA ASN A 157 2.19 9.60 -18.17
C ASN A 157 1.91 10.43 -19.42
N THR A 158 2.44 11.64 -19.47
CA THR A 158 2.25 12.56 -20.60
C THR A 158 3.50 12.70 -21.46
N SER A 159 3.31 13.15 -22.69
CA SER A 159 4.37 13.51 -23.63
C SER A 159 5.08 14.83 -23.30
N SER A 160 4.61 15.57 -22.28
CA SER A 160 5.07 16.92 -21.96
C SER A 160 6.47 16.96 -21.30
N LEU A 161 7.14 18.12 -21.42
CA LEU A 161 8.44 18.40 -20.81
C LEU A 161 8.29 18.55 -19.28
N GLY A 162 8.13 17.43 -18.58
CA GLY A 162 8.12 17.40 -17.12
C GLY A 162 7.20 16.33 -16.54
N ARG A 163 7.64 15.06 -16.56
CA ARG A 163 6.91 13.90 -15.97
C ARG A 163 6.56 14.01 -14.48
N LEU A 164 7.04 15.05 -13.78
CA LEU A 164 6.66 15.37 -12.41
C LEU A 164 5.24 15.96 -12.32
N TYR A 165 4.78 16.64 -13.37
CA TYR A 165 3.44 17.24 -13.43
C TYR A 165 2.39 16.30 -14.01
N ASP A 166 2.78 15.08 -14.38
CA ASP A 166 1.86 14.01 -14.78
C ASP A 166 0.75 13.87 -13.71
N PRO A 167 -0.53 13.82 -14.09
CA PRO A 167 -1.60 13.54 -13.15
C PRO A 167 -1.45 12.16 -12.52
N ALA A 168 -1.80 12.07 -11.25
CA ALA A 168 -1.84 10.86 -10.48
C ALA A 168 -3.23 10.70 -9.87
N ILE A 169 -3.81 9.51 -10.07
CA ILE A 169 -5.09 9.14 -9.48
C ILE A 169 -4.81 8.31 -8.23
N ASN A 170 -5.38 8.79 -7.14
CA ASN A 170 -5.27 8.23 -5.83
C ASN A 170 -6.63 7.70 -5.35
N PHE A 171 -6.63 6.72 -4.45
CA PHE A 171 -7.82 6.33 -3.70
C PHE A 171 -7.47 6.20 -2.23
N GLY A 172 -8.26 6.81 -1.36
CA GLY A 172 -8.02 6.76 0.08
C GLY A 172 -9.23 7.17 0.89
N ALA A 173 -9.14 6.96 2.20
CA ALA A 173 -10.13 7.42 3.15
C ALA A 173 -10.14 8.96 3.23
N ASP A 174 -11.32 9.53 3.32
CA ASP A 174 -11.55 10.94 3.60
C ASP A 174 -11.40 11.15 5.11
N VAL A 175 -10.15 11.29 5.59
CA VAL A 175 -9.85 11.43 7.02
C VAL A 175 -9.92 12.91 7.43
N PRO A 176 -10.69 13.27 8.48
CA PRO A 176 -10.67 14.60 9.07
C PRO A 176 -9.26 15.04 9.50
N PRO A 177 -8.94 16.34 9.42
CA PRO A 177 -7.69 16.85 9.98
C PRO A 177 -7.56 16.49 11.46
N ASN A 178 -6.34 16.13 11.90
CA ASN A 178 -6.00 15.84 13.30
C ASN A 178 -6.76 14.65 13.94
N GLU A 179 -7.23 13.67 13.15
CA GLU A 179 -7.86 12.48 13.74
C GLU A 179 -6.85 11.68 14.59
N ASN A 180 -7.28 11.27 15.78
CA ASN A 180 -6.48 10.47 16.69
C ASN A 180 -6.16 9.08 16.10
N MET A 181 -4.92 8.63 16.28
CA MET A 181 -4.41 7.35 15.78
C MET A 181 -5.28 6.13 16.16
N LEU A 182 -5.75 6.04 17.41
CA LEU A 182 -6.56 4.91 17.86
C LEU A 182 -7.95 4.96 17.21
N ILE A 183 -8.54 6.15 17.11
CA ILE A 183 -9.84 6.35 16.45
C ILE A 183 -9.72 5.98 14.97
N TYR A 184 -8.65 6.41 14.31
CA TYR A 184 -8.36 6.08 12.92
C TYR A 184 -8.30 4.57 12.69
N ILE A 185 -7.58 3.82 13.54
CA ILE A 185 -7.49 2.37 13.45
C ILE A 185 -8.87 1.73 13.66
N VAL A 186 -9.58 2.09 14.72
CA VAL A 186 -10.89 1.48 15.04
C VAL A 186 -11.92 1.77 13.94
N LYS A 187 -12.11 3.03 13.54
CA LYS A 187 -13.02 3.40 12.45
C LYS A 187 -12.63 2.72 11.14
N GLY A 188 -11.34 2.64 10.85
CA GLY A 188 -10.80 1.96 9.67
C GLY A 188 -11.13 0.48 9.60
N LEU A 189 -11.10 -0.23 10.74
CA LEU A 189 -11.44 -1.65 10.82
C LEU A 189 -12.95 -1.90 10.66
N VAL A 190 -13.79 -0.99 11.15
CA VAL A 190 -15.26 -1.17 11.15
C VAL A 190 -15.99 -0.50 9.99
N GLY A 191 -15.28 0.16 9.06
CA GLY A 191 -15.91 0.81 7.90
C GLY A 191 -16.43 2.22 8.16
N GLY A 192 -15.90 2.92 9.16
CA GLY A 192 -16.37 4.24 9.61
C GLY A 192 -15.92 5.42 8.74
N TYR A 193 -15.25 5.18 7.61
CA TYR A 193 -14.76 6.23 6.72
C TYR A 193 -15.40 6.15 5.33
N ASN A 194 -15.72 7.33 4.79
CA ASN A 194 -15.90 7.49 3.35
C ASN A 194 -14.54 7.48 2.66
N SER A 195 -14.53 7.12 1.38
CA SER A 195 -13.35 7.15 0.53
C SER A 195 -13.73 7.59 -0.87
N SER A 196 -12.75 8.10 -1.61
CA SER A 196 -12.97 8.57 -2.97
C SER A 196 -11.72 8.47 -3.84
N PHE A 197 -11.93 8.44 -5.15
CA PHE A 197 -10.87 8.66 -6.12
C PHE A 197 -10.58 10.17 -6.22
N THR A 198 -9.33 10.55 -6.05
CA THR A 198 -8.86 11.93 -6.18
C THR A 198 -7.76 12.02 -7.22
N THR A 199 -7.62 13.19 -7.86
CA THR A 199 -6.58 13.44 -8.85
C THR A 199 -5.71 14.60 -8.39
N GLN A 200 -4.39 14.40 -8.41
CA GLN A 200 -3.41 15.43 -8.08
C GLN A 200 -2.14 15.25 -8.94
N GLY A 201 -1.27 16.27 -9.02
CA GLY A 201 0.01 16.11 -9.73
C GLY A 201 0.92 15.09 -9.05
N PHE A 202 1.63 14.28 -9.83
CA PHE A 202 2.52 13.24 -9.31
C PHE A 202 3.60 13.79 -8.37
N PHE A 203 4.09 15.02 -8.61
CA PHE A 203 5.03 15.71 -7.72
C PHE A 203 4.52 15.83 -6.28
N TYR A 204 3.20 15.98 -6.07
CA TYR A 204 2.62 16.07 -4.72
C TYR A 204 2.79 14.74 -3.98
N HIS A 205 2.54 13.62 -4.66
CA HIS A 205 2.74 12.29 -4.09
C HIS A 205 4.22 11.95 -3.91
N LEU A 206 5.08 12.38 -4.83
CA LEU A 206 6.53 12.22 -4.69
C LEU A 206 7.05 13.03 -3.49
N GLN A 207 6.58 14.25 -3.30
CA GLN A 207 6.89 15.07 -2.12
C GLN A 207 6.36 14.41 -0.84
N ASN A 208 5.09 14.02 -0.81
CA ASN A 208 4.51 13.44 0.40
C ASN A 208 5.16 12.09 0.77
N TYR A 209 5.21 11.14 -0.17
CA TYR A 209 5.71 9.80 0.12
C TYR A 209 7.24 9.76 0.13
N GLY A 210 7.90 10.29 -0.90
CA GLY A 210 9.35 10.18 -1.06
C GLY A 210 10.15 11.15 -0.21
N GLU A 211 9.68 12.40 -0.11
CA GLU A 211 10.42 13.46 0.57
C GLU A 211 10.06 13.59 2.06
N ASN A 212 8.77 13.51 2.40
CA ASN A 212 8.31 13.71 3.79
C ASN A 212 8.20 12.40 4.59
N GLU A 213 7.67 11.33 3.99
CA GLU A 213 7.49 10.02 4.67
C GLU A 213 8.69 9.06 4.51
N PHE A 214 9.72 9.46 3.76
CA PHE A 214 10.91 8.64 3.46
C PHE A 214 10.62 7.28 2.80
N ARG A 215 9.54 7.19 2.02
CA ARG A 215 9.12 5.97 1.34
C ARG A 215 9.69 5.91 -0.05
N ASP A 216 10.21 4.75 -0.43
CA ASP A 216 10.59 4.51 -1.81
C ASP A 216 9.33 4.31 -2.66
N LEU A 217 9.37 4.75 -3.92
CA LEU A 217 8.30 4.51 -4.88
C LEU A 217 8.80 3.64 -6.03
N TRP A 218 7.98 2.67 -6.40
CA TRP A 218 8.20 1.76 -7.52
C TRP A 218 7.12 1.97 -8.56
N GLU A 219 7.52 2.43 -9.73
CA GLU A 219 6.65 2.70 -10.86
C GLU A 219 6.73 1.55 -11.88
N TYR A 220 5.59 0.94 -12.17
CA TYR A 220 5.39 -0.12 -13.15
C TYR A 220 4.63 0.47 -14.33
N GLN A 221 5.34 0.85 -15.38
CA GLN A 221 4.72 1.35 -16.60
C GLN A 221 4.01 0.21 -17.31
N LEU A 222 2.70 0.36 -17.52
CA LEU A 222 1.85 -0.67 -18.12
C LEU A 222 1.95 -0.60 -19.65
N ASP A 223 2.02 -1.76 -20.29
CA ASP A 223 1.98 -1.91 -21.75
C ASP A 223 0.52 -2.14 -22.20
N LEU A 224 -0.28 -1.08 -22.11
CA LEU A 224 -1.68 -1.07 -22.53
C LEU A 224 -1.81 -0.65 -23.99
N THR A 225 -2.75 -1.26 -24.71
CA THR A 225 -3.15 -0.76 -26.03
C THR A 225 -3.88 0.58 -25.91
N ASP A 226 -4.00 1.32 -27.01
CA ASP A 226 -4.77 2.57 -27.00
C ASP A 226 -6.23 2.37 -26.57
N GLU A 227 -6.85 1.25 -26.96
CA GLU A 227 -8.21 0.88 -26.58
C GLU A 227 -8.32 0.61 -25.07
N GLU A 228 -7.40 -0.20 -24.52
CA GLU A 228 -7.34 -0.50 -23.08
C GLU A 228 -7.11 0.79 -22.27
N ARG A 229 -6.15 1.63 -22.70
CA ARG A 229 -5.85 2.90 -22.05
C ARG A 229 -7.06 3.82 -22.03
N ILE A 230 -7.71 4.02 -23.18
CA ILE A 230 -8.89 4.89 -23.29
C ILE A 230 -10.04 4.35 -22.44
N PHE A 231 -10.25 3.03 -22.43
CA PHE A 231 -11.31 2.42 -21.65
C PHE A 231 -11.09 2.58 -20.14
N LEU A 232 -9.85 2.42 -19.67
CA LEU A 232 -9.48 2.65 -18.28
C LEU A 232 -9.69 4.12 -17.86
N LEU A 233 -9.23 5.06 -18.69
CA LEU A 233 -9.44 6.49 -18.46
C LEU A 233 -10.92 6.86 -18.44
N ALA A 234 -11.69 6.30 -19.38
CA ALA A 234 -13.13 6.49 -19.44
C ALA A 234 -13.82 6.00 -18.17
N HIS A 235 -13.33 4.93 -17.55
CA HIS A 235 -13.92 4.41 -16.32
C HIS A 235 -13.53 5.26 -15.12
N LEU A 236 -12.26 5.66 -15.02
CA LEU A 236 -11.78 6.59 -14.00
C LEU A 236 -12.57 7.91 -14.00
N TRP A 237 -12.95 8.42 -15.18
CA TRP A 237 -13.86 9.55 -15.34
C TRP A 237 -15.22 9.33 -14.68
N GLU A 238 -15.83 8.14 -14.81
CA GLU A 238 -17.12 7.83 -14.17
C GLU A 238 -17.03 7.81 -12.62
N LEU A 239 -15.85 7.47 -12.10
CA LEU A 239 -15.57 7.29 -10.67
C LEU A 239 -15.16 8.57 -9.94
N GLN A 240 -14.86 9.65 -10.66
CA GLN A 240 -14.48 10.91 -10.05
C GLN A 240 -15.58 11.42 -9.10
N ASN A 241 -15.17 11.88 -7.92
CA ASN A 241 -16.06 12.41 -6.87
C ASN A 241 -17.12 11.42 -6.37
N ARG A 242 -16.97 10.11 -6.62
CA ARG A 242 -17.84 9.06 -6.06
C ARG A 242 -17.33 8.62 -4.69
N LYS A 243 -18.28 8.25 -3.83
CA LYS A 243 -18.03 7.87 -2.44
C LYS A 243 -18.24 6.38 -2.24
N PHE A 244 -17.30 5.78 -1.53
CA PHE A 244 -17.24 4.36 -1.20
C PHE A 244 -16.99 4.20 0.30
N THR A 245 -17.45 3.10 0.88
CA THR A 245 -17.12 2.76 2.28
C THR A 245 -15.73 2.16 2.35
N TYR A 246 -14.87 2.72 3.21
CA TYR A 246 -13.48 2.32 3.36
C TYR A 246 -13.28 1.34 4.50
N TYR A 247 -12.71 0.17 4.21
CA TYR A 247 -12.28 -0.80 5.21
C TYR A 247 -10.79 -1.09 5.07
N PHE A 248 -10.05 -1.02 6.17
CA PHE A 248 -8.59 -1.20 6.18
C PHE A 248 -8.16 -2.56 5.63
N LEU A 249 -8.93 -3.61 5.88
CA LEU A 249 -8.54 -4.96 5.51
C LEU A 249 -8.82 -5.24 4.04
N ASN A 250 -10.06 -5.14 3.55
CA ASN A 250 -10.46 -5.68 2.25
C ASN A 250 -11.16 -4.70 1.29
N LYS A 251 -11.46 -3.46 1.69
CA LYS A 251 -12.04 -2.41 0.82
C LYS A 251 -11.23 -1.12 0.97
N ASN A 252 -9.93 -1.25 0.73
CA ASN A 252 -8.94 -0.18 0.82
C ASN A 252 -8.41 0.21 -0.59
N CYS A 253 -7.38 1.06 -0.64
CA CYS A 253 -6.77 1.50 -1.89
C CYS A 253 -6.34 0.33 -2.80
N ALA A 254 -5.85 -0.77 -2.25
CA ALA A 254 -5.42 -1.92 -3.03
C ALA A 254 -6.60 -2.61 -3.74
N PHE A 255 -7.70 -2.83 -3.01
CA PHE A 255 -8.90 -3.42 -3.57
C PHE A 255 -9.48 -2.57 -4.72
N PHE A 256 -9.67 -1.27 -4.49
CA PHE A 256 -10.29 -0.40 -5.50
C PHE A 256 -9.37 -0.19 -6.72
N MET A 257 -8.05 -0.07 -6.51
CA MET A 257 -7.09 -0.01 -7.63
C MET A 257 -7.05 -1.31 -8.44
N ALA A 258 -7.07 -2.47 -7.77
CA ALA A 258 -7.13 -3.76 -8.45
C ALA A 258 -8.42 -3.91 -9.28
N ASN A 259 -9.56 -3.45 -8.76
CA ASN A 259 -10.83 -3.46 -9.50
C ASN A 259 -10.78 -2.57 -10.75
N VAL A 260 -10.24 -1.35 -10.64
CA VAL A 260 -10.03 -0.46 -11.79
C VAL A 260 -9.14 -1.13 -12.84
N LEU A 261 -7.98 -1.65 -12.43
CA LEU A 261 -7.03 -2.32 -13.32
C LEU A 261 -7.64 -3.56 -13.99
N ASN A 262 -8.47 -4.33 -13.29
CA ASN A 262 -9.12 -5.53 -13.80
C ASN A 262 -10.16 -5.28 -14.91
N LEU A 263 -10.42 -4.01 -15.23
CA LEU A 263 -11.17 -3.65 -16.42
C LEU A 263 -10.41 -4.01 -17.70
N VAL A 264 -9.08 -3.96 -17.68
CA VAL A 264 -8.20 -4.24 -18.84
C VAL A 264 -7.11 -5.27 -18.54
N LEU A 265 -6.93 -5.65 -17.28
CA LEU A 265 -6.01 -6.68 -16.80
C LEU A 265 -6.78 -7.83 -16.13
N ASN A 266 -6.07 -8.90 -15.77
CA ASN A 266 -6.63 -10.00 -14.99
C ASN A 266 -5.77 -10.34 -13.77
N ILE A 267 -6.00 -9.63 -12.67
CA ILE A 267 -5.27 -9.70 -11.40
C ILE A 267 -6.21 -10.23 -10.30
N PRO A 268 -5.91 -11.34 -9.60
CA PRO A 268 -6.81 -11.92 -8.59
C PRO A 268 -7.07 -11.05 -7.33
N ALA A 269 -6.36 -9.94 -7.15
CA ALA A 269 -6.35 -9.14 -5.92
C ALA A 269 -7.68 -8.45 -5.63
N SER A 270 -8.56 -8.33 -6.62
CA SER A 270 -9.85 -7.64 -6.49
C SER A 270 -10.99 -8.56 -6.02
N GLN A 271 -10.71 -9.82 -5.68
CA GLN A 271 -11.74 -10.78 -5.24
C GLN A 271 -12.27 -10.39 -3.85
N SER A 272 -13.59 -10.25 -3.70
CA SER A 272 -14.21 -9.70 -2.50
C SER A 272 -14.27 -10.67 -1.32
N TRP A 273 -14.18 -11.99 -1.57
CA TRP A 273 -14.12 -12.99 -0.51
C TRP A 273 -12.82 -12.93 0.30
N LYS A 274 -11.77 -12.31 -0.23
CA LYS A 274 -10.50 -12.21 0.49
C LYS A 274 -10.67 -11.33 1.73
N PRO A 275 -10.34 -11.84 2.93
CA PRO A 275 -10.51 -11.10 4.17
C PRO A 275 -9.58 -9.88 4.28
N TRP A 276 -8.52 -9.82 3.48
CA TRP A 276 -7.64 -8.65 3.36
C TRP A 276 -7.02 -8.54 1.95
N VAL A 277 -6.70 -7.31 1.54
CA VAL A 277 -6.03 -6.99 0.28
C VAL A 277 -4.98 -5.92 0.57
N ALA A 278 -3.70 -6.20 0.30
CA ALA A 278 -2.63 -5.24 0.53
C ALA A 278 -2.10 -4.66 -0.79
N PRO A 279 -1.62 -3.41 -0.79
CA PRO A 279 -0.98 -2.77 -1.95
C PRO A 279 0.11 -3.61 -2.62
N GLN A 280 1.02 -4.20 -1.84
CA GLN A 280 2.10 -5.02 -2.38
C GLN A 280 1.58 -6.27 -3.12
N THR A 281 0.49 -6.87 -2.63
CA THR A 281 -0.14 -8.04 -3.26
C THR A 281 -0.64 -7.73 -4.67
N VAL A 282 -1.12 -6.52 -4.94
CA VAL A 282 -1.56 -6.12 -6.29
C VAL A 282 -0.38 -6.08 -7.26
N VAL A 283 0.77 -5.54 -6.81
CA VAL A 283 1.98 -5.46 -7.63
C VAL A 283 2.58 -6.84 -7.89
N GLN A 284 2.67 -7.68 -6.85
CA GLN A 284 3.10 -9.07 -6.97
C GLN A 284 2.24 -9.83 -8.00
N GLN A 285 0.92 -9.70 -7.90
CA GLN A 285 0.01 -10.39 -8.81
C GLN A 285 0.00 -9.78 -10.22
N LEU A 286 0.21 -8.47 -10.38
CA LEU A 286 0.43 -7.87 -11.69
C LEU A 286 1.62 -8.53 -12.39
N VAL A 287 2.76 -8.68 -11.69
CA VAL A 287 3.96 -9.31 -12.23
C VAL A 287 3.78 -10.81 -12.45
N GLN A 288 3.09 -11.50 -11.55
CA GLN A 288 2.90 -12.94 -11.63
C GLN A 288 1.91 -13.35 -12.75
N PHE A 289 0.80 -12.63 -12.89
CA PHE A 289 -0.31 -13.02 -13.77
C PHE A 289 -0.35 -12.23 -15.09
N GLN A 290 0.30 -11.07 -15.16
CA GLN A 290 0.31 -10.19 -16.33
C GLN A 290 1.74 -9.64 -16.62
N PRO A 291 2.80 -10.46 -16.60
CA PRO A 291 4.18 -9.99 -16.80
C PRO A 291 4.37 -9.25 -18.14
N GLU A 292 3.65 -9.67 -19.19
CA GLU A 292 3.67 -9.08 -20.53
C GLU A 292 3.09 -7.67 -20.56
N LYS A 293 2.24 -7.31 -19.59
CA LYS A 293 1.66 -5.97 -19.47
C LYS A 293 2.57 -4.99 -18.72
N ILE A 294 3.80 -5.38 -18.39
CA ILE A 294 4.78 -4.52 -17.71
C ILE A 294 5.87 -4.12 -18.69
N LYS A 295 5.82 -2.88 -19.16
CA LYS A 295 6.80 -2.32 -20.08
C LYS A 295 8.13 -2.03 -19.41
N LYS A 296 8.10 -1.42 -18.22
CA LYS A 296 9.30 -0.99 -17.49
C LYS A 296 9.02 -0.81 -16.00
N ARG A 297 10.03 -1.13 -15.19
CA ARG A 297 10.08 -0.77 -13.76
C ARG A 297 11.00 0.43 -13.56
N LYS A 298 10.56 1.40 -12.76
CA LYS A 298 11.35 2.58 -12.40
C LYS A 298 11.32 2.77 -10.88
N TYR A 299 12.52 2.85 -10.32
CA TYR A 299 12.74 3.14 -8.90
C TYR A 299 12.86 4.64 -8.68
N HIS A 300 12.12 5.17 -7.72
CA HIS A 300 12.23 6.53 -7.23
C HIS A 300 12.66 6.47 -5.76
N PRO A 301 13.95 6.67 -5.46
CA PRO A 301 14.45 6.60 -4.09
C PRO A 301 13.88 7.73 -3.26
N SER A 302 13.48 7.39 -2.04
CA SER A 302 13.14 8.37 -1.02
C SER A 302 14.32 9.26 -0.68
N ARG A 303 14.05 10.39 -0.03
CA ARG A 303 15.10 11.28 0.48
C ARG A 303 16.09 10.56 1.38
N GLN A 304 15.61 9.66 2.24
CA GLN A 304 16.46 8.83 3.10
C GLN A 304 17.30 7.84 2.28
N SER A 305 16.69 7.14 1.32
CA SER A 305 17.40 6.19 0.45
C SER A 305 18.49 6.88 -0.37
N ARG A 306 18.26 8.11 -0.84
CA ARG A 306 19.28 8.90 -1.53
C ARG A 306 20.47 9.22 -0.64
N LEU A 307 20.23 9.72 0.58
CA LEU A 307 21.28 9.97 1.56
C LEU A 307 22.08 8.70 1.84
N TYR A 308 21.40 7.60 2.19
CA TYR A 308 22.07 6.36 2.59
C TYR A 308 22.89 5.75 1.46
N GLN A 309 22.35 5.71 0.24
CA GLN A 309 23.08 5.18 -0.92
C GLN A 309 24.26 6.07 -1.34
N ARG A 310 24.16 7.39 -1.15
CA ARG A 310 25.27 8.30 -1.43
C ARG A 310 26.36 8.17 -0.36
N TYR A 311 25.98 8.17 0.91
CA TYR A 311 26.89 7.99 2.04
C TYR A 311 27.65 6.66 1.96
N ALA A 312 26.97 5.56 1.57
CA ALA A 312 27.57 4.24 1.40
C ALA A 312 28.68 4.17 0.34
N LYS A 313 28.75 5.14 -0.58
CA LYS A 313 29.73 5.19 -1.68
C LYS A 313 30.93 6.07 -1.35
N LEU A 314 30.91 6.77 -0.21
CA LEU A 314 32.02 7.60 0.23
C LEU A 314 33.20 6.74 0.68
N SER A 315 34.41 7.22 0.41
CA SER A 315 35.65 6.75 1.01
C SER A 315 35.73 7.13 2.49
N GLU A 316 36.64 6.50 3.23
CA GLU A 316 36.82 6.79 4.67
C GLU A 316 37.19 8.26 4.94
N SER A 317 37.98 8.89 4.08
CA SER A 317 38.31 10.32 4.20
C SER A 317 37.10 11.21 3.94
N GLU A 318 36.28 10.89 2.93
CA GLU A 318 35.05 11.62 2.64
C GLU A 318 34.02 11.47 3.77
N ILE A 319 33.90 10.27 4.37
CA ILE A 319 33.05 10.03 5.54
C ILE A 319 33.51 10.89 6.73
N ALA A 320 34.81 10.99 6.97
CA ALA A 320 35.37 11.84 8.02
C ALA A 320 35.03 13.32 7.79
N LEU A 321 35.14 13.81 6.54
CA LEU A 321 34.77 15.17 6.17
C LEU A 321 33.27 15.45 6.34
N VAL A 322 32.42 14.55 5.83
CA VAL A 322 30.95 14.69 5.96
C VAL A 322 30.56 14.71 7.44
N THR A 323 31.11 13.81 8.25
CA THR A 323 30.88 13.78 9.70
C THR A 323 31.33 15.08 10.35
N TYR A 324 32.56 15.53 10.07
CA TYR A 324 33.11 16.77 10.64
C TYR A 324 32.24 17.99 10.32
N PHE A 325 31.80 18.16 9.06
CA PHE A 325 30.97 19.30 8.67
C PHE A 325 29.50 19.16 9.09
N ALA A 326 28.98 17.94 9.26
CA ALA A 326 27.66 17.72 9.83
C ALA A 326 27.62 18.14 11.31
N GLU A 327 28.69 17.90 12.07
CA GLU A 327 28.85 18.34 13.46
C GLU A 327 29.25 19.83 13.58
N ASN A 328 29.98 20.36 12.60
CA ASN A 328 30.54 21.71 12.60
C ASN A 328 30.13 22.48 11.33
N PRO A 329 28.82 22.74 11.11
CA PRO A 329 28.31 23.31 9.85
C PRO A 329 28.93 24.68 9.51
N ASP A 330 29.28 25.47 10.51
CA ASP A 330 29.85 26.81 10.31
C ASP A 330 31.25 26.77 9.68
N GLN A 331 31.99 25.68 9.89
CA GLN A 331 33.35 25.50 9.35
C GLN A 331 33.38 25.12 7.86
N LEU A 332 32.24 24.69 7.31
CA LEU A 332 32.16 24.30 5.90
C LEU A 332 32.40 25.52 4.98
N SER A 333 33.41 25.40 4.11
CA SER A 333 33.78 26.38 3.09
C SER A 333 34.50 25.67 1.93
N ILE A 334 34.66 26.35 0.78
CA ILE A 334 35.47 25.79 -0.33
C ILE A 334 36.93 25.64 0.09
N GLN A 335 37.46 26.60 0.85
CA GLN A 335 38.83 26.59 1.37
C GLN A 335 39.10 25.34 2.21
N ALA A 336 38.13 24.94 3.04
CA ALA A 336 38.23 23.75 3.86
C ALA A 336 38.29 22.43 3.05
N LEU A 337 37.96 22.48 1.75
CA LEU A 337 37.96 21.35 0.84
C LEU A 337 39.03 21.46 -0.27
N GLU A 338 39.87 22.51 -0.28
CA GLU A 338 40.81 22.80 -1.37
C GLU A 338 41.83 21.69 -1.63
N ASN A 339 42.21 20.96 -0.57
CA ASN A 339 43.16 19.84 -0.67
C ASN A 339 42.53 18.54 -1.21
N GLU A 340 41.20 18.48 -1.27
CA GLU A 340 40.48 17.34 -1.81
C GLU A 340 40.38 17.41 -3.33
N SER A 341 40.39 16.26 -4.00
CA SER A 341 40.10 16.20 -5.43
C SER A 341 38.70 16.76 -5.72
N ILE A 342 38.48 17.37 -6.89
CA ILE A 342 37.16 17.91 -7.28
C ILE A 342 36.04 16.87 -7.14
N THR A 343 36.29 15.61 -7.49
CA THR A 343 35.34 14.51 -7.32
C THR A 343 34.95 14.32 -5.85
N SER A 344 35.94 14.38 -4.94
CA SER A 344 35.68 14.25 -3.50
C SER A 344 34.91 15.46 -2.96
N GLN A 345 35.24 16.67 -3.41
CA GLN A 345 34.46 17.87 -3.08
C GLN A 345 32.99 17.73 -3.52
N HIS A 346 32.72 17.19 -4.73
CA HIS A 346 31.36 16.89 -5.19
C HIS A 346 30.68 15.85 -4.30
N ASN A 347 31.36 14.75 -3.97
CA ASN A 347 30.80 13.68 -3.14
C ASN A 347 30.42 14.17 -1.74
N VAL A 348 31.29 14.93 -1.09
CA VAL A 348 31.07 15.49 0.26
C VAL A 348 29.91 16.48 0.23
N LEU A 349 29.93 17.47 -0.68
CA LEU A 349 28.88 18.49 -0.75
C LEU A 349 27.53 17.92 -1.17
N ASP A 350 27.48 17.02 -2.15
CA ASP A 350 26.22 16.38 -2.55
C ASP A 350 25.64 15.52 -1.41
N THR A 351 26.49 14.87 -0.60
CA THR A 351 26.04 14.11 0.57
C THR A 351 25.48 15.02 1.65
N LEU A 352 26.16 16.14 1.92
CA LEU A 352 25.66 17.15 2.86
C LEU A 352 24.33 17.78 2.38
N ILE A 353 24.14 17.96 1.06
CA ILE A 353 22.86 18.38 0.48
C ILE A 353 21.75 17.37 0.78
N ASP A 354 21.98 16.08 0.53
CA ASP A 354 21.00 15.03 0.86
C ASP A 354 20.76 14.92 2.37
N TYR A 355 21.80 15.11 3.20
CA TYR A 355 21.74 15.10 4.66
C TYR A 355 20.89 16.23 5.24
N TYR A 356 21.15 17.49 4.86
CA TYR A 356 20.33 18.60 5.35
C TYR A 356 18.91 18.55 4.81
N GLN A 357 18.68 17.98 3.63
CA GLN A 357 17.32 17.68 3.20
C GLN A 357 16.67 16.64 4.10
N PHE A 358 17.36 15.53 4.40
CA PHE A 358 16.85 14.47 5.27
C PHE A 358 16.46 14.98 6.66
N LEU A 359 17.22 15.92 7.22
CA LEU A 359 16.92 16.53 8.53
C LEU A 359 15.72 17.49 8.53
N ARG A 360 15.26 17.94 7.36
CA ARG A 360 14.15 18.90 7.30
C ARG A 360 12.84 18.30 7.80
N GLN A 361 12.14 19.07 8.62
CA GLN A 361 10.83 18.76 9.17
C GLN A 361 9.76 19.52 8.36
N PRO A 362 8.90 18.82 7.60
CA PRO A 362 7.87 19.45 6.77
C PRO A 362 6.94 20.41 7.55
N GLU A 363 6.75 20.17 8.84
CA GLU A 363 5.88 20.94 9.73
C GLU A 363 6.43 22.35 10.03
N LEU A 364 7.75 22.50 10.08
CA LEU A 364 8.42 23.77 10.42
C LEU A 364 8.52 24.73 9.23
N LYS A 365 8.40 24.22 7.99
CA LYS A 365 8.46 25.00 6.74
C LYS A 365 9.68 25.94 6.70
N GLU A 366 9.47 27.24 6.60
CA GLU A 366 10.54 28.25 6.52
C GLU A 366 11.35 28.37 7.82
N GLN A 367 10.76 28.01 8.97
CA GLN A 367 11.38 28.12 10.29
C GLN A 367 12.36 26.98 10.59
N ASP A 368 12.51 26.02 9.67
CA ASP A 368 13.42 24.90 9.85
C ASP A 368 14.89 25.38 9.86
N PRO A 369 15.65 25.12 10.94
CA PRO A 369 17.04 25.57 11.07
C PRO A 369 17.96 24.96 9.99
N ASN A 370 17.60 23.82 9.40
CA ASN A 370 18.39 23.17 8.35
C ASN A 370 18.28 23.89 7.00
N ASN A 371 17.32 24.80 6.82
CA ASN A 371 17.16 25.55 5.58
C ASN A 371 18.38 26.42 5.25
N LEU A 372 18.96 27.06 6.27
CA LEU A 372 20.16 27.88 6.11
C LEU A 372 21.36 27.02 5.70
N GLN A 373 21.57 25.90 6.40
CA GLN A 373 22.71 25.01 6.13
C GLN A 373 22.62 24.35 4.76
N TYR A 374 21.44 23.86 4.39
CA TYR A 374 21.19 23.38 3.02
C TYR A 374 21.56 24.43 1.97
N SER A 375 21.11 25.68 2.16
CA SER A 375 21.35 26.76 1.20
C SER A 375 22.84 27.11 1.10
N LYS A 376 23.55 27.08 2.24
CA LYS A 376 25.01 27.24 2.29
C LYS A 376 25.72 26.15 1.49
N VAL A 377 25.43 24.88 1.74
CA VAL A 377 26.06 23.75 1.03
C VAL A 377 25.76 23.80 -0.47
N LEU A 378 24.51 24.10 -0.83
CA LEU A 378 24.10 24.23 -2.22
C LEU A 378 24.87 25.37 -2.93
N SER A 379 25.06 26.51 -2.27
CA SER A 379 25.87 27.63 -2.79
C SER A 379 27.32 27.22 -3.04
N LEU A 380 27.94 26.51 -2.09
CA LEU A 380 29.31 25.98 -2.26
C LEU A 380 29.35 24.99 -3.45
N ARG A 381 28.34 24.13 -3.58
CA ARG A 381 28.26 23.16 -4.67
C ARG A 381 28.18 23.82 -6.05
N TYR A 382 27.54 24.99 -6.16
CA TYR A 382 27.46 25.77 -7.40
C TYR A 382 28.77 26.49 -7.78
N GLN A 383 29.69 26.69 -6.83
CA GLN A 383 31.01 27.28 -7.10
C GLN A 383 31.98 26.28 -7.74
N LEU A 384 31.72 24.98 -7.58
CA LEU A 384 32.53 23.92 -8.18
C LEU A 384 32.21 23.76 -9.68
N PRO A 385 33.21 23.39 -10.51
CA PRO A 385 32.97 23.12 -11.92
C PRO A 385 31.95 21.98 -12.10
N SER A 386 31.28 21.99 -13.25
CA SER A 386 30.39 20.89 -13.62
C SER A 386 31.17 19.57 -13.62
N GLY A 387 30.62 18.57 -12.94
CA GLY A 387 31.21 17.23 -12.86
C GLY A 387 30.13 16.17 -12.76
N SER A 388 30.49 14.93 -13.08
CA SER A 388 29.57 13.79 -13.18
C SER A 388 29.30 13.17 -11.79
N GLY A 389 28.59 13.89 -10.92
CA GLY A 389 28.08 13.37 -9.64
C GLY A 389 26.81 12.51 -9.81
N HIS A 390 26.69 11.75 -10.91
CA HIS A 390 25.49 10.94 -11.16
C HIS A 390 25.58 9.62 -10.39
N VAL A 391 25.16 9.67 -9.12
CA VAL A 391 24.86 8.45 -8.38
C VAL A 391 23.63 7.80 -9.02
N LEU A 392 23.84 6.69 -9.73
CA LEU A 392 22.74 5.81 -10.09
C LEU A 392 22.21 5.19 -8.79
N PHE A 393 21.02 5.63 -8.40
CA PHE A 393 20.28 5.03 -7.30
C PHE A 393 19.61 3.75 -7.78
N ASN A 394 19.82 2.69 -7.02
CA ASN A 394 19.21 1.40 -7.28
C ASN A 394 18.79 0.78 -5.95
N SER A 395 17.90 -0.21 -6.02
CA SER A 395 17.50 -0.96 -4.85
C SER A 395 17.27 -2.38 -5.26
N SER A 396 17.92 -3.31 -4.56
CA SER A 396 17.59 -4.72 -4.66
C SER A 396 16.25 -5.02 -4.00
N ASN A 397 15.73 -4.13 -3.15
CA ASN A 397 14.50 -4.30 -2.36
C ASN A 397 13.21 -4.14 -3.22
N VAL A 398 13.10 -4.88 -4.34
CA VAL A 398 12.02 -4.74 -5.32
C VAL A 398 10.70 -5.35 -4.80
N PRO A 399 9.63 -4.57 -4.56
CA PRO A 399 8.45 -5.04 -3.82
C PRO A 399 7.68 -6.21 -4.45
N ASP A 400 7.70 -6.36 -5.77
CA ASP A 400 7.05 -7.47 -6.46
C ASP A 400 7.77 -8.81 -6.32
N LEU A 401 9.04 -8.80 -5.89
CA LEU A 401 9.77 -10.00 -5.48
C LEU A 401 9.54 -10.36 -4.01
N GLY A 402 8.70 -9.59 -3.31
CA GLY A 402 8.31 -9.89 -1.94
C GLY A 402 7.61 -11.24 -1.86
N ARG A 403 7.65 -11.85 -0.68
CA ARG A 403 6.83 -13.03 -0.39
C ARG A 403 5.36 -12.64 -0.19
N PRO A 404 4.42 -13.59 -0.30
CA PRO A 404 3.04 -13.36 0.12
C PRO A 404 2.96 -12.95 1.61
N LEU A 405 1.96 -12.14 1.95
CA LEU A 405 1.90 -11.47 3.26
C LEU A 405 1.26 -12.33 4.34
N SER A 406 0.41 -13.28 3.97
CA SER A 406 -0.23 -14.16 4.93
C SER A 406 0.66 -15.35 5.22
N ARG A 407 0.60 -15.88 6.44
CA ARG A 407 1.35 -17.07 6.82
C ARG A 407 0.49 -17.98 7.68
N THR A 408 0.44 -19.25 7.31
CA THR A 408 -0.11 -20.32 8.16
C THR A 408 1.04 -21.22 8.58
N SER A 409 1.02 -21.73 9.81
CA SER A 409 2.06 -22.65 10.25
C SER A 409 1.57 -23.73 11.20
N ILE A 410 2.33 -24.83 11.21
CA ILE A 410 2.15 -25.95 12.12
C ILE A 410 3.49 -26.17 12.82
N GLY A 411 3.47 -26.23 14.15
CA GLY A 411 4.65 -26.47 14.95
C GLY A 411 4.45 -27.50 16.04
N LEU A 412 5.55 -28.12 16.45
CA LEU A 412 5.63 -29.01 17.60
C LEU A 412 6.57 -28.39 18.62
N PHE A 413 6.11 -28.30 19.86
CA PHE A 413 6.85 -27.72 20.98
C PHE A 413 6.96 -28.73 22.11
N HIS A 414 8.08 -28.65 22.82
CA HIS A 414 8.45 -29.57 23.89
C HIS A 414 9.08 -28.81 25.05
N THR A 415 8.78 -29.28 26.26
CA THR A 415 9.32 -28.86 27.54
C THR A 415 9.44 -30.09 28.43
N GLU A 416 10.10 -30.00 29.58
CA GLU A 416 10.22 -31.09 30.53
C GLU A 416 8.85 -31.61 31.01
N SER A 417 7.83 -30.74 31.02
CA SER A 417 6.46 -31.06 31.45
C SER A 417 5.57 -31.67 30.36
N GLY A 418 6.00 -31.70 29.09
CA GLY A 418 5.20 -32.30 28.00
C GLY A 418 5.46 -31.73 26.61
N SER A 419 4.63 -32.15 25.65
CA SER A 419 4.68 -31.69 24.26
C SER A 419 3.30 -31.28 23.77
N TRP A 420 3.26 -30.29 22.88
CA TRP A 420 2.01 -29.83 22.24
C TRP A 420 2.26 -29.37 20.80
N GLY A 421 1.19 -29.39 20.01
CA GLY A 421 1.14 -28.78 18.69
C GLY A 421 0.70 -27.32 18.77
N ILE A 422 1.18 -26.50 17.83
CA ILE A 422 0.71 -25.14 17.60
C ILE A 422 0.24 -25.04 16.15
N LEU A 423 -0.98 -24.53 15.96
CA LEU A 423 -1.43 -24.01 14.67
C LEU A 423 -1.40 -22.49 14.75
N SER A 424 -0.71 -21.83 13.81
CA SER A 424 -0.70 -20.37 13.73
C SER A 424 -1.30 -19.90 12.41
N LEU A 425 -2.06 -18.81 12.48
CA LEU A 425 -2.52 -18.07 11.31
C LEU A 425 -2.16 -16.60 11.53
N ARG A 426 -1.34 -16.06 10.62
CA ARG A 426 -1.03 -14.64 10.50
C ARG A 426 -1.70 -14.11 9.23
N PRO A 427 -2.85 -13.43 9.35
CA PRO A 427 -3.55 -12.81 8.25
C PRO A 427 -2.70 -11.86 7.43
N ALA A 428 -2.10 -10.86 8.07
CA ALA A 428 -1.47 -9.76 7.34
C ALA A 428 -0.06 -9.48 7.84
N TYR A 429 0.83 -9.33 6.85
CA TYR A 429 2.14 -8.68 6.87
C TYR A 429 3.28 -9.52 7.47
N TYR A 430 4.32 -8.90 8.04
CA TYR A 430 5.59 -9.57 8.31
C TYR A 430 6.08 -9.40 9.75
N ASP A 431 6.98 -10.28 10.15
CA ASP A 431 7.75 -10.16 11.38
C ASP A 431 9.24 -9.85 11.06
N PRO A 432 10.09 -9.59 12.08
CA PRO A 432 11.50 -9.27 11.86
C PRO A 432 12.28 -10.33 11.08
N LEU A 433 11.88 -11.61 11.10
CA LEU A 433 12.56 -12.69 10.38
C LEU A 433 12.10 -12.79 8.92
N ASP A 434 11.00 -12.12 8.58
CA ASP A 434 10.34 -12.18 7.28
C ASP A 434 10.37 -10.89 6.48
N SER A 435 10.97 -9.82 7.02
CA SER A 435 11.15 -8.55 6.32
C SER A 435 12.09 -8.70 5.12
N SER A 436 11.52 -9.25 4.05
CA SER A 436 12.12 -9.46 2.74
C SER A 436 11.83 -8.26 1.83
N TYR A 437 11.63 -8.51 0.54
CA TYR A 437 11.45 -7.43 -0.41
C TYR A 437 10.20 -6.58 -0.14
N GLY A 438 10.31 -5.25 -0.23
CA GLY A 438 9.22 -4.30 0.02
C GLY A 438 8.94 -4.00 1.49
N HIS A 439 9.79 -4.46 2.42
CA HIS A 439 9.60 -4.34 3.87
C HIS A 439 10.79 -3.67 4.56
N VAL A 440 10.54 -3.06 5.72
CA VAL A 440 11.60 -2.50 6.57
C VAL A 440 12.24 -3.64 7.34
N ARG A 441 13.53 -3.93 7.07
CA ARG A 441 14.33 -4.96 7.77
C ARG A 441 14.35 -4.73 9.28
N HIS A 442 14.44 -5.82 10.05
CA HIS A 442 14.45 -5.84 11.53
C HIS A 442 13.17 -5.37 12.22
N SER A 443 12.23 -4.78 11.47
CA SER A 443 10.92 -4.35 11.97
C SER A 443 9.87 -5.44 11.78
N GLY A 444 8.69 -5.26 12.36
CA GLY A 444 7.56 -6.16 12.19
C GLY A 444 6.24 -5.42 12.31
N LEU A 445 5.23 -5.90 11.59
CA LEU A 445 3.85 -5.51 11.79
C LEU A 445 2.98 -6.74 11.51
N SER A 446 2.10 -7.08 12.43
CA SER A 446 1.08 -8.10 12.21
C SER A 446 -0.25 -7.69 12.81
N MET A 447 -1.34 -8.14 12.19
CA MET A 447 -2.70 -7.93 12.68
C MET A 447 -3.50 -9.22 12.58
N GLY A 448 -4.32 -9.50 13.60
CA GLY A 448 -5.16 -10.69 13.68
C GLY A 448 -4.38 -12.00 13.78
N ASP A 449 -3.12 -11.97 14.22
CA ASP A 449 -2.28 -13.17 14.37
C ASP A 449 -2.79 -14.04 15.51
N ILE A 450 -3.21 -15.26 15.20
CA ILE A 450 -3.77 -16.21 16.15
C ILE A 450 -2.90 -17.47 16.24
N LYS A 451 -2.69 -17.94 17.48
CA LYS A 451 -2.01 -19.20 17.78
C LYS A 451 -2.92 -20.08 18.60
N ILE A 452 -3.09 -21.32 18.17
CA ILE A 452 -3.94 -22.33 18.79
C ILE A 452 -3.04 -23.46 19.27
N ARG A 453 -3.13 -23.80 20.56
CA ARG A 453 -2.43 -24.91 21.20
C ARG A 453 -3.30 -26.16 21.20
N ILE A 454 -2.70 -27.26 20.77
CA ILE A 454 -3.33 -28.58 20.71
C ILE A 454 -2.47 -29.57 21.50
N SER A 455 -3.01 -30.12 22.58
CA SER A 455 -2.35 -31.13 23.42
C SER A 455 -3.17 -32.43 23.39
N GLN A 456 -2.53 -33.59 23.60
CA GLN A 456 -3.23 -34.88 23.51
C GLN A 456 -4.27 -35.09 24.64
N ASN A 457 -4.03 -34.55 25.83
CA ASN A 457 -4.84 -34.80 27.03
C ASN A 457 -5.49 -33.52 27.60
N GLU A 458 -5.50 -32.43 26.83
CA GLU A 458 -6.07 -31.14 27.26
C GLU A 458 -6.97 -30.58 26.16
N ALA A 459 -7.89 -29.68 26.53
CA ALA A 459 -8.70 -28.99 25.56
C ALA A 459 -7.83 -28.16 24.60
N THR A 460 -8.24 -28.09 23.34
CA THR A 460 -7.64 -27.15 22.39
C THR A 460 -7.89 -25.73 22.88
N THR A 461 -6.84 -24.93 22.96
CA THR A 461 -6.90 -23.60 23.55
C THR A 461 -6.28 -22.55 22.65
N ILE A 462 -6.77 -21.32 22.73
CA ILE A 462 -6.09 -20.17 22.11
C ILE A 462 -4.88 -19.82 22.98
N GLU A 463 -3.69 -19.86 22.40
CA GLU A 463 -2.44 -19.46 23.06
C GLU A 463 -2.33 -17.92 23.06
N SER A 464 -2.57 -17.31 21.90
CA SER A 464 -2.56 -15.86 21.72
C SER A 464 -3.43 -15.43 20.55
N LEU A 465 -3.99 -14.23 20.66
CA LEU A 465 -4.61 -13.47 19.57
C LEU A 465 -4.04 -12.05 19.59
N ASN A 466 -3.12 -11.74 18.69
CA ASN A 466 -2.57 -10.39 18.53
C ASN A 466 -3.47 -9.61 17.56
N LEU A 467 -4.24 -8.66 18.09
CA LEU A 467 -5.05 -7.78 17.25
C LEU A 467 -4.16 -6.86 16.43
N VAL A 468 -3.15 -6.28 17.07
CA VAL A 468 -2.11 -5.45 16.46
C VAL A 468 -0.79 -5.71 17.17
N ASN A 469 0.27 -5.95 16.42
CA ASN A 469 1.64 -6.05 16.92
C ASN A 469 2.56 -5.28 15.97
N ILE A 470 3.23 -4.24 16.47
CA ILE A 470 4.10 -3.35 15.70
C ILE A 470 5.43 -3.29 16.42
N LEU A 471 6.49 -3.45 15.64
CA LEU A 471 7.86 -3.28 16.06
C LEU A 471 8.54 -2.41 15.00
N ASN A 472 8.82 -1.17 15.35
CA ASN A 472 9.52 -0.23 14.48
C ASN A 472 10.97 -0.09 14.97
N VAL A 473 11.88 -0.67 14.20
CA VAL A 473 13.33 -0.62 14.44
C VAL A 473 13.93 0.28 13.38
N ARG A 474 14.33 1.50 13.76
CA ARG A 474 15.01 2.41 12.84
C ARG A 474 16.46 2.00 12.63
N GLN A 475 16.96 2.21 11.42
CA GLN A 475 18.34 1.98 11.02
C GLN A 475 19.03 3.34 10.87
N ASN A 476 19.94 3.65 11.79
CA ASN A 476 20.74 4.87 11.81
C ASN A 476 22.00 4.69 10.93
N TYR A 477 21.79 4.57 9.62
CA TYR A 477 22.82 4.12 8.67
C TYR A 477 24.04 5.05 8.62
N THR A 478 23.82 6.36 8.73
CA THR A 478 24.90 7.34 8.58
C THR A 478 25.62 7.62 9.90
N MET A 479 24.93 7.42 11.03
CA MET A 479 25.33 7.86 12.38
C MET A 479 25.58 9.37 12.51
N LEU A 480 25.21 10.17 11.50
CA LEU A 480 25.32 11.62 11.54
C LEU A 480 24.30 12.22 12.52
N PRO A 481 24.57 13.42 13.08
CA PRO A 481 23.62 14.10 13.96
C PRO A 481 22.20 14.18 13.35
N GLY A 482 21.17 13.81 14.10
CA GLY A 482 19.79 13.82 13.62
C GLY A 482 19.34 12.60 12.82
N ASP A 483 20.24 11.72 12.37
CA ASP A 483 19.90 10.35 11.94
C ASP A 483 19.66 9.46 13.16
N GLN A 484 18.54 9.72 13.84
CA GLN A 484 18.24 9.17 15.17
C GLN A 484 17.78 7.70 15.13
N SER A 485 18.24 6.94 16.12
CA SER A 485 17.98 5.51 16.34
C SER A 485 16.67 5.19 17.07
N HIS A 486 15.79 6.18 17.24
CA HIS A 486 14.56 6.01 18.02
C HIS A 486 13.66 4.91 17.45
N SER A 487 13.34 3.95 18.30
CA SER A 487 12.59 2.75 17.97
C SER A 487 11.47 2.57 18.98
N TRP A 488 10.38 1.92 18.57
CA TRP A 488 9.24 1.71 19.45
C TRP A 488 8.50 0.43 19.08
N PHE A 489 7.70 -0.07 20.02
CA PHE A 489 6.80 -1.19 19.76
C PHE A 489 5.46 -0.99 20.44
N LEU A 490 4.44 -1.66 19.89
CA LEU A 490 3.08 -1.73 20.43
C LEU A 490 2.52 -3.12 20.17
N GLN A 491 2.04 -3.78 21.21
CA GLN A 491 1.34 -5.05 21.13
C GLN A 491 0.01 -4.94 21.88
N VAL A 492 -1.08 -5.28 21.19
CA VAL A 492 -2.43 -5.30 21.74
C VAL A 492 -3.11 -6.60 21.34
N GLY A 493 -3.67 -7.31 22.31
CA GLY A 493 -4.33 -8.58 22.05
C GLY A 493 -4.69 -9.36 23.30
N LEU A 494 -4.76 -10.68 23.13
CA LEU A 494 -4.97 -11.65 24.19
C LEU A 494 -3.79 -12.61 24.22
N GLN A 495 -3.25 -12.88 25.41
CA GLN A 495 -2.16 -13.85 25.58
C GLN A 495 -2.37 -14.64 26.87
N ARG A 496 -2.20 -15.97 26.78
CA ARG A 496 -2.30 -16.84 27.94
C ARG A 496 -1.19 -16.53 28.94
N LYS A 497 -1.53 -16.47 30.24
CA LYS A 497 -0.52 -16.37 31.29
C LYS A 497 0.31 -17.67 31.29
N LEU A 498 1.60 -17.58 31.56
CA LEU A 498 2.53 -18.72 31.39
C LEU A 498 2.77 -19.50 32.69
N HIS A 499 1.85 -19.42 33.67
CA HIS A 499 2.05 -20.02 34.99
C HIS A 499 1.64 -21.51 35.09
N SER A 500 0.87 -22.04 34.13
CA SER A 500 0.41 -23.45 34.09
C SER A 500 -0.35 -23.77 32.79
N ASN A 501 -0.54 -25.05 32.47
CA ASN A 501 -1.35 -25.51 31.32
C ASN A 501 -2.80 -25.00 31.34
N ASN A 502 -3.35 -24.72 32.52
CA ASN A 502 -4.70 -24.17 32.72
C ASN A 502 -4.74 -22.65 32.93
N SER A 503 -3.64 -21.94 32.68
CA SER A 503 -3.62 -20.50 32.85
C SER A 503 -4.65 -19.83 31.93
N PRO A 504 -5.39 -18.81 32.41
CA PRO A 504 -6.43 -18.18 31.63
C PRO A 504 -5.85 -17.33 30.49
N LEU A 505 -6.65 -17.15 29.45
CA LEU A 505 -6.38 -16.16 28.40
C LEU A 505 -6.61 -14.76 29.00
N ALA A 506 -5.59 -13.91 28.96
CA ALA A 506 -5.59 -12.59 29.57
C ALA A 506 -5.47 -11.50 28.51
N GLY A 507 -6.06 -10.33 28.78
CA GLY A 507 -5.87 -9.14 27.93
C GLY A 507 -4.43 -8.66 28.04
N LEU A 508 -3.86 -8.25 26.91
CA LEU A 508 -2.50 -7.74 26.79
C LEU A 508 -2.52 -6.39 26.06
N ALA A 509 -1.93 -5.39 26.69
CA ALA A 509 -1.51 -4.15 26.04
C ALA A 509 -0.10 -3.84 26.49
N HIS A 510 0.85 -3.72 25.56
CA HIS A 510 2.26 -3.54 25.88
C HIS A 510 2.89 -2.60 24.88
N ALA A 511 3.48 -1.51 25.35
CA ALA A 511 4.15 -0.54 24.51
C ALA A 511 5.50 -0.17 25.10
N GLY A 512 6.42 0.24 24.25
CA GLY A 512 7.74 0.69 24.68
C GLY A 512 8.44 1.55 23.66
N TYR A 513 9.42 2.28 24.17
CA TYR A 513 10.28 3.18 23.42
C TYR A 513 11.74 2.87 23.72
N GLY A 514 12.59 3.08 22.73
CA GLY A 514 13.95 2.60 22.79
C GLY A 514 14.83 3.15 21.67
N TYR A 515 16.00 2.54 21.57
CA TYR A 515 17.01 2.86 20.58
C TYR A 515 17.45 1.58 19.88
N ALA A 516 17.74 1.68 18.59
CA ALA A 516 18.28 0.60 17.81
C ALA A 516 19.47 1.03 16.96
N GLY A 517 20.48 0.19 16.87
CA GLY A 517 21.60 0.35 15.96
C GLY A 517 21.68 -0.83 15.00
N SER A 518 22.08 -0.58 13.76
CA SER A 518 22.44 -1.62 12.81
C SER A 518 23.96 -1.67 12.62
N PHE A 519 24.49 -2.86 12.37
CA PHE A 519 25.92 -3.10 12.15
C PHE A 519 26.12 -4.23 11.14
N ILE A 520 27.34 -4.33 10.59
CA ILE A 520 27.68 -5.27 9.51
C ILE A 520 26.78 -5.02 8.29
N LYS A 521 26.82 -3.80 7.73
CA LYS A 521 26.03 -3.38 6.55
C LYS A 521 24.53 -3.71 6.70
N ASP A 522 23.95 -3.36 7.84
CA ASP A 522 22.55 -3.62 8.23
C ASP A 522 22.13 -5.09 8.33
N SER A 523 23.09 -6.02 8.31
CA SER A 523 22.79 -7.45 8.44
C SER A 523 22.40 -7.81 9.86
N VAL A 524 22.87 -7.05 10.86
CA VAL A 524 22.55 -7.28 12.28
C VAL A 524 22.03 -5.98 12.90
N SER A 525 21.02 -6.09 13.76
CA SER A 525 20.49 -4.98 14.55
C SER A 525 20.41 -5.34 16.03
N LEU A 526 20.82 -4.41 16.87
CA LEU A 526 20.58 -4.44 18.32
C LEU A 526 19.60 -3.32 18.67
N ALA A 527 18.54 -3.67 19.38
CA ALA A 527 17.54 -2.73 19.88
C ALA A 527 17.30 -2.94 21.37
N GLY A 528 17.25 -1.84 22.12
CA GLY A 528 16.93 -1.84 23.55
C GLY A 528 15.72 -0.94 23.82
N PHE A 529 14.75 -1.46 24.56
CA PHE A 529 13.50 -0.75 24.87
C PHE A 529 13.20 -0.75 26.36
N PHE A 530 12.63 0.37 26.81
CA PHE A 530 11.90 0.48 28.05
C PHE A 530 10.41 0.61 27.73
N GLY A 531 9.57 -0.11 28.46
CA GLY A 531 8.15 -0.14 28.17
C GLY A 531 7.29 -0.36 29.40
N ALA A 532 5.99 -0.24 29.22
CA ALA A 532 4.99 -0.52 30.22
C ALA A 532 3.79 -1.20 29.56
N GLY A 533 3.00 -1.91 30.36
CA GLY A 533 1.85 -2.59 29.85
C GLY A 533 0.91 -3.11 30.92
N PHE A 534 -0.10 -3.81 30.43
CA PHE A 534 -1.11 -4.50 31.20
C PHE A 534 -1.21 -5.95 30.69
N HIS A 535 -1.20 -6.93 31.60
CA HIS A 535 -1.41 -8.34 31.27
C HIS A 535 -2.21 -9.05 32.36
N ASP A 536 -3.55 -9.01 32.26
CA ASP A 536 -4.42 -9.71 33.20
C ASP A 536 -5.80 -10.07 32.65
N THR A 537 -6.52 -10.92 33.38
CA THR A 537 -7.94 -11.25 33.15
C THR A 537 -8.87 -10.23 33.77
N LYS A 538 -8.41 -9.51 34.81
CA LYS A 538 -9.16 -8.46 35.51
C LYS A 538 -8.53 -7.10 35.27
N LEU A 539 -9.34 -6.12 34.90
CA LEU A 539 -8.92 -4.72 34.72
C LEU A 539 -8.67 -4.05 36.08
N ASP A 540 -7.59 -4.44 36.75
CA ASP A 540 -7.12 -3.83 38.00
C ASP A 540 -5.59 -3.59 37.96
N SER A 541 -5.04 -3.00 39.02
CA SER A 541 -3.62 -2.63 39.08
C SER A 541 -2.67 -3.81 39.10
N SER A 542 -3.13 -5.03 39.39
CA SER A 542 -2.27 -6.23 39.44
C SER A 542 -1.74 -6.64 38.06
N GLY A 543 -2.45 -6.26 37.00
CA GLY A 543 -2.05 -6.49 35.62
C GLY A 543 -0.96 -5.54 35.12
N LEU A 544 -0.70 -4.43 35.80
CA LEU A 544 0.25 -3.42 35.33
C LEU A 544 1.70 -3.89 35.54
N PHE A 545 2.54 -3.63 34.53
CA PHE A 545 3.96 -3.94 34.60
C PHE A 545 4.81 -2.89 33.88
N LEU A 546 6.05 -2.72 34.36
CA LEU A 546 7.15 -2.10 33.61
C LEU A 546 7.97 -3.19 32.92
N SER A 547 8.71 -2.86 31.87
CA SER A 547 9.50 -3.83 31.13
C SER A 547 10.77 -3.25 30.55
N THR A 548 11.78 -4.11 30.44
CA THR A 548 12.98 -3.90 29.63
C THR A 548 13.09 -5.00 28.60
N ASN A 549 13.40 -4.65 27.36
CA ASN A 549 13.50 -5.60 26.26
C ASN A 549 14.76 -5.32 25.46
N LEU A 550 15.66 -6.30 25.40
CA LEU A 550 16.83 -6.28 24.54
C LEU A 550 16.61 -7.27 23.40
N MET A 551 16.73 -6.80 22.16
CA MET A 551 16.47 -7.58 20.97
C MET A 551 17.66 -7.50 20.03
N LEU A 552 18.11 -8.66 19.56
CA LEU A 552 19.17 -8.81 18.59
C LEU A 552 18.61 -9.56 17.38
N ASN A 553 18.61 -8.93 16.21
CA ASN A 553 18.12 -9.48 14.95
C ASN A 553 19.28 -9.61 13.97
N GLY A 554 19.29 -10.67 13.15
CA GLY A 554 20.29 -10.77 12.10
C GLY A 554 19.85 -11.60 10.90
N TYR A 555 20.44 -11.29 9.75
CA TYR A 555 20.37 -12.06 8.51
C TYR A 555 21.77 -12.57 8.19
N LEU A 556 21.93 -13.90 8.14
CA LEU A 556 23.20 -14.49 7.69
C LEU A 556 23.32 -14.43 6.17
N ASN A 557 22.19 -14.56 5.48
CA ASN A 557 22.01 -14.49 4.03
C ASN A 557 20.50 -14.39 3.74
N ASP A 558 20.10 -14.40 2.45
CA ASP A 558 18.69 -14.33 2.05
C ASP A 558 17.84 -15.55 2.48
N LEU A 559 18.50 -16.66 2.87
CA LEU A 559 17.85 -17.88 3.32
C LEU A 559 17.71 -17.95 4.84
N GLN A 560 18.62 -17.35 5.60
CA GLN A 560 18.76 -17.59 7.04
C GLN A 560 18.70 -16.29 7.84
N ALA A 561 17.76 -16.24 8.78
CA ALA A 561 17.57 -15.12 9.70
C ALA A 561 17.43 -15.63 11.14
N TRP A 562 17.76 -14.79 12.10
CA TRP A 562 17.66 -15.12 13.52
C TRP A 562 17.27 -13.92 14.36
N ASN A 563 16.61 -14.19 15.48
CA ASN A 563 16.18 -13.21 16.46
C ASN A 563 16.47 -13.79 17.85
N ILE A 564 17.06 -12.98 18.72
CA ILE A 564 17.25 -13.26 20.14
C ILE A 564 16.65 -12.10 20.91
N GLN A 565 15.81 -12.40 21.89
CA GLN A 565 15.10 -11.40 22.69
C GLN A 565 15.21 -11.74 24.16
N LEU A 566 15.69 -10.81 24.97
CA LEU A 566 15.68 -10.87 26.43
C LEU A 566 14.68 -9.84 26.95
N GLU A 567 13.58 -10.32 27.51
CA GLU A 567 12.55 -9.49 28.11
C GLU A 567 12.53 -9.69 29.62
N ARG A 568 12.44 -8.58 30.36
CA ARG A 568 12.17 -8.59 31.80
C ARG A 568 10.96 -7.72 32.08
N LYS A 569 9.95 -8.27 32.74
CA LYS A 569 8.75 -7.58 33.22
C LYS A 569 8.81 -7.45 34.74
N PHE A 570 8.44 -6.28 35.21
CA PHE A 570 8.39 -5.87 36.62
C PHE A 570 6.94 -5.48 36.94
N GLY A 571 6.13 -6.46 37.33
CA GLY A 571 4.77 -6.22 37.82
C GLY A 571 4.74 -6.02 39.34
N PHE A 572 3.62 -5.51 39.85
CA PHE A 572 3.41 -5.34 41.30
C PHE A 572 3.43 -6.68 42.06
N VAL A 573 2.92 -7.73 41.43
CA VAL A 573 2.74 -9.04 42.07
C VAL A 573 3.80 -10.05 41.61
N GLN A 574 4.35 -9.90 40.40
CA GLN A 574 5.28 -10.87 39.80
C GLN A 574 6.32 -10.19 38.91
N GLN A 575 7.54 -10.73 38.95
CA GLN A 575 8.56 -10.48 37.95
C GLN A 575 8.61 -11.65 36.96
N ALA A 576 8.96 -11.37 35.72
CA ALA A 576 9.15 -12.40 34.70
C ALA A 576 10.34 -12.05 33.82
N THR A 577 11.26 -12.99 33.63
CA THR A 577 12.44 -12.87 32.79
C THR A 577 12.37 -13.97 31.75
N THR A 578 12.21 -13.57 30.49
CA THR A 578 12.05 -14.48 29.37
C THR A 578 13.16 -14.23 28.34
N LEU A 579 13.90 -15.29 28.00
CA LEU A 579 14.79 -15.33 26.85
C LEU A 579 14.08 -16.07 25.72
N LYS A 580 14.03 -15.49 24.52
CA LYS A 580 13.53 -16.14 23.31
C LYS A 580 14.64 -16.13 22.27
N ALA A 581 14.77 -17.22 21.53
CA ALA A 581 15.61 -17.31 20.35
C ALA A 581 14.83 -17.99 19.24
N THR A 582 14.80 -17.39 18.07
CA THR A 582 14.19 -17.98 16.88
C THR A 582 15.19 -17.96 15.73
N PHE A 583 15.42 -19.11 15.11
CA PHE A 583 16.16 -19.24 13.87
C PHE A 583 15.20 -19.61 12.74
N ARG A 584 15.28 -18.93 11.61
CA ARG A 584 14.42 -19.13 10.44
C ARG A 584 15.27 -19.51 9.25
N HIS A 585 14.90 -20.62 8.61
CA HIS A 585 15.47 -21.09 7.36
C HIS A 585 14.41 -21.09 6.25
N LYS A 586 14.64 -20.32 5.20
CA LYS A 586 13.83 -20.27 3.99
C LYS A 586 14.07 -21.53 3.17
N ILE A 587 13.01 -22.29 2.91
CA ILE A 587 13.05 -23.43 1.99
C ILE A 587 12.82 -22.91 0.57
N ASN A 588 11.82 -22.04 0.39
CA ASN A 588 11.53 -21.31 -0.85
C ASN A 588 10.78 -19.99 -0.51
N ASP A 589 10.31 -19.25 -1.52
CA ASP A 589 9.61 -17.97 -1.30
C ASP A 589 8.30 -18.09 -0.51
N ALA A 590 7.66 -19.26 -0.55
CA ALA A 590 6.38 -19.54 0.08
C ALA A 590 6.49 -20.51 1.27
N THR A 591 7.67 -20.94 1.69
CA THR A 591 7.83 -21.93 2.77
C THR A 591 9.07 -21.66 3.62
N ASP A 592 8.92 -21.71 4.94
CA ASP A 592 10.03 -21.64 5.88
C ASP A 592 9.94 -22.67 7.01
N LEU A 593 11.11 -22.93 7.61
CA LEU A 593 11.27 -23.68 8.83
C LEU A 593 11.74 -22.73 9.93
N ARG A 594 11.15 -22.80 11.12
CA ARG A 594 11.54 -22.00 12.27
C ARG A 594 11.84 -22.90 13.46
N PHE A 595 13.00 -22.69 14.06
CA PHE A 595 13.40 -23.29 15.32
C PHE A 595 13.24 -22.25 16.40
N ASN A 596 12.46 -22.56 17.41
CA ASN A 596 12.12 -21.67 18.49
C ASN A 596 12.67 -22.24 19.79
N TYR A 597 13.25 -21.38 20.60
CA TYR A 597 13.66 -21.67 21.96
C TYR A 597 13.18 -20.55 22.87
N ARG A 598 12.67 -20.92 24.03
CA ARG A 598 12.22 -19.98 25.06
C ARG A 598 12.63 -20.51 26.43
N TYR A 599 13.31 -19.68 27.20
CA TYR A 599 13.62 -19.93 28.60
C TYR A 599 12.90 -18.92 29.49
N GLN A 600 12.25 -19.39 30.54
CA GLN A 600 11.60 -18.55 31.55
C GLN A 600 12.21 -18.81 32.91
N LYS A 601 12.84 -17.78 33.48
CA LYS A 601 13.68 -17.91 34.68
C LYS A 601 12.88 -18.29 35.91
N GLU A 602 11.72 -17.66 36.13
CA GLU A 602 10.98 -17.74 37.40
C GLU A 602 10.30 -19.09 37.62
N ILE A 603 10.00 -19.82 36.54
CA ILE A 603 9.51 -21.20 36.56
C ILE A 603 10.56 -22.22 36.13
N ASN A 604 11.78 -21.75 35.84
CA ASN A 604 12.90 -22.54 35.29
C ASN A 604 12.49 -23.45 34.12
N GLU A 605 11.67 -22.95 33.20
CA GLU A 605 11.12 -23.75 32.11
C GLU A 605 11.86 -23.47 30.79
N ASN A 606 12.24 -24.55 30.12
CA ASN A 606 12.80 -24.54 28.77
C ASN A 606 11.78 -25.08 27.78
N VAL A 607 11.42 -24.29 26.78
CA VAL A 607 10.56 -24.71 25.69
C VAL A 607 11.34 -24.63 24.39
N ALA A 608 11.45 -25.74 23.68
CA ALA A 608 11.99 -25.79 22.33
C ALA A 608 10.90 -26.23 21.36
N GLY A 609 10.93 -25.74 20.13
CA GLY A 609 9.97 -26.16 19.12
C GLY A 609 10.45 -25.94 17.70
N VAL A 610 9.87 -26.70 16.79
CA VAL A 610 10.08 -26.57 15.35
C VAL A 610 8.74 -26.28 14.68
N GLU A 611 8.75 -25.40 13.70
CA GLU A 611 7.56 -24.96 13.00
C GLU A 611 7.82 -24.90 11.50
N VAL A 612 6.88 -25.43 10.71
CA VAL A 612 6.84 -25.27 9.26
C VAL A 612 5.77 -24.25 8.92
N GLY A 613 6.13 -23.23 8.14
CA GLY A 613 5.22 -22.18 7.70
C GLY A 613 5.05 -22.12 6.20
N TRP A 614 3.84 -21.77 5.76
CA TRP A 614 3.47 -21.55 4.37
C TRP A 614 2.91 -20.15 4.19
N TYR A 615 3.39 -19.44 3.17
CA TYR A 615 2.95 -18.08 2.84
C TYR A 615 1.94 -18.11 1.69
N TRP A 616 0.93 -17.25 1.73
CA TRP A 616 -0.13 -17.18 0.72
C TRP A 616 -0.72 -15.78 0.52
#